data_AF-A0A3D3UXN7-F1
#
_entry.id   AF-A0A3D3UXN7-F1
#
_cell.length_a   1.000
_cell.length_b   1.000
_cell.length_c   1.000
_cell.angle_alpha   90.00
_cell.angle_beta   90.00
_cell.angle_gamma   90.00
#
_symmetry.space_group_name_H-M   'P 1'
#
loop_
_entity.id
_entity.type
_entity.pdbx_description
1 polymer ?
#
loop_
_entity_poly.entity_id
_entity_poly.type
_entity_poly.pdbx_seq_one_letter_code
_entity_poly.pdbx_strand_id
1 'polypeptide(L)'
;MMVTLSEGAKRSLDDYLRQARTYLRGSRSVDADEIEQNITEHIENELEGEAEPVSYDVLDAVLKKLGSPQQWVPMEELPWWWKIIYRLRSGPEDWRLAYISLALFVAGLLTLPYAPVSIVLILAGFLTSRAAISEAGDIDKIKAQKWLLYPPLIVVYLFVLLALLTWPLALLIPLADVYERDFRESYHYFSNENDYWFVATPAILAGLGLWWSILAIVLLKPRRLLQVVFRPFAEKVRSKWALRLLLIGLVLMILSAGIGVLYYQDFI
;
A
#
# COMPACT_ATOMS: atom_id res chain seq x y z
N MET A 1 -6.54 -28.40 32.94
CA MET A 1 -7.71 -28.89 32.16
C MET A 1 -7.84 -27.92 31.00
N MET A 2 -7.90 -28.36 29.74
CA MET A 2 -7.80 -27.43 28.60
C MET A 2 -9.09 -26.62 28.48
N VAL A 3 -9.03 -25.33 28.83
CA VAL A 3 -10.19 -24.41 28.78
C VAL A 3 -10.71 -24.30 27.35
N THR A 4 -12.01 -24.49 27.16
CA THR A 4 -12.60 -24.40 25.82
C THR A 4 -12.76 -22.93 25.39
N LEU A 5 -12.03 -22.51 24.36
CA LEU A 5 -12.09 -21.16 23.81
C LEU A 5 -13.10 -21.07 22.67
N SER A 6 -13.83 -19.96 22.58
CA SER A 6 -14.57 -19.63 21.36
C SER A 6 -13.63 -19.45 20.16
N GLU A 7 -14.12 -19.66 18.94
CA GLU A 7 -13.32 -19.51 17.71
C GLU A 7 -12.66 -18.12 17.58
N GLY A 8 -13.34 -17.06 18.02
CA GLY A 8 -12.78 -15.71 18.04
C GLY A 8 -11.65 -15.55 19.06
N ALA A 9 -11.84 -16.08 20.28
CA ALA A 9 -10.82 -16.08 21.32
C ALA A 9 -9.59 -16.88 20.89
N LYS A 10 -9.78 -18.08 20.34
CA LYS A 10 -8.70 -18.94 19.83
C LYS A 10 -7.82 -18.23 18.80
N ARG A 11 -8.44 -17.58 17.79
CA ARG A 11 -7.69 -16.81 16.78
C ARG A 11 -6.90 -15.67 17.40
N SER A 12 -7.47 -14.98 18.38
CA SER A 12 -6.79 -13.88 19.08
C SER A 12 -5.58 -14.38 19.88
N LEU A 13 -5.72 -15.51 20.58
CA LEU A 13 -4.63 -16.16 21.30
C LEU A 13 -3.52 -16.60 20.34
N ASP A 14 -3.88 -17.28 19.24
CA ASP A 14 -2.93 -17.74 18.23
C ASP A 14 -2.15 -16.57 17.60
N ASP A 15 -2.82 -15.44 17.34
CA ASP A 15 -2.18 -14.24 16.82
C ASP A 15 -1.27 -13.57 17.86
N TYR A 16 -1.64 -13.58 19.14
CA TYR A 16 -0.81 -13.09 20.24
C TYR A 16 0.46 -13.93 20.43
N LEU A 17 0.32 -15.26 20.49
CA LEU A 17 1.45 -16.19 20.61
C LEU A 17 2.37 -16.12 19.39
N ARG A 18 1.81 -16.01 18.17
CA ARG A 18 2.61 -15.82 16.95
C ARG A 18 3.43 -14.53 17.00
N GLN A 19 2.86 -13.44 17.52
CA GLN A 19 3.58 -12.19 17.72
C GLN A 19 4.69 -12.37 18.75
N ALA A 20 4.40 -12.98 19.90
CA ALA A 20 5.38 -13.27 20.95
C ALA A 20 6.59 -14.06 20.41
N ARG A 21 6.35 -15.18 19.71
CA ARG A 21 7.42 -15.97 19.05
C ARG A 21 8.24 -15.14 18.08
N THR A 22 7.59 -14.26 17.30
CA THR A 22 8.28 -13.40 16.33
C THR A 22 9.24 -12.43 17.01
N TYR A 23 8.84 -11.85 18.16
CA TYR A 23 9.72 -10.97 18.94
C TYR A 23 10.82 -11.74 19.67
N LEU A 24 10.50 -12.92 20.20
CA LEU A 24 11.45 -13.74 20.96
C LEU A 24 12.50 -14.42 20.08
N ARG A 25 12.22 -14.68 18.80
CA ARG A 25 13.17 -15.33 17.85
C ARG A 25 14.51 -14.58 17.70
N GLY A 26 14.54 -13.30 18.05
CA GLY A 26 15.77 -12.48 18.03
C GLY A 26 16.52 -12.41 19.36
N SER A 27 15.93 -12.88 20.45
CA SER A 27 16.49 -12.84 21.81
C SER A 27 17.47 -14.01 22.00
N ARG A 28 18.60 -13.77 22.67
CA ARG A 28 19.58 -14.83 22.97
C ARG A 28 19.49 -15.31 24.41
N SER A 29 18.97 -14.50 25.32
CA SER A 29 18.84 -14.88 26.74
C SER A 29 17.50 -15.51 27.11
N VAL A 30 16.47 -15.32 26.27
CA VAL A 30 15.11 -15.74 26.60
C VAL A 30 14.73 -16.93 25.72
N ASP A 31 14.41 -18.06 26.33
CA ASP A 31 13.87 -19.21 25.65
C ASP A 31 12.41 -18.92 25.24
N ALA A 32 12.13 -18.98 23.93
CA ALA A 32 10.82 -18.66 23.40
C ALA A 32 9.76 -19.67 23.85
N ASP A 33 10.15 -20.94 23.99
CA ASP A 33 9.23 -22.01 24.37
C ASP A 33 8.86 -21.91 25.86
N GLU A 34 9.80 -21.51 26.71
CA GLU A 34 9.56 -21.26 28.14
C GLU A 34 8.58 -20.09 28.33
N ILE A 35 8.76 -18.99 27.61
CA ILE A 35 7.85 -17.85 27.69
C ILE A 35 6.47 -18.19 27.16
N GLU A 36 6.37 -18.92 26.05
CA GLU A 36 5.08 -19.37 25.53
C GLU A 36 4.34 -20.28 26.52
N GLN A 37 5.06 -21.20 27.16
CA GLN A 37 4.51 -22.04 28.22
C GLN A 37 4.01 -21.20 29.38
N ASN A 38 4.81 -20.25 29.87
CA ASN A 38 4.44 -19.36 30.97
C ASN A 38 3.22 -18.48 30.64
N ILE A 39 3.13 -17.97 29.40
CA ILE A 39 1.97 -17.21 28.93
C ILE A 39 0.72 -18.10 28.92
N THR A 40 0.84 -19.31 28.39
CA THR A 40 -0.28 -20.25 28.30
C THR A 40 -0.76 -20.65 29.68
N GLU A 41 0.15 -20.98 30.60
CA GLU A 41 -0.16 -21.31 31.99
C GLU A 41 -0.82 -20.14 32.72
N HIS A 42 -0.34 -18.91 32.54
CA HIS A 42 -0.97 -17.73 33.14
C HIS A 42 -2.39 -17.51 32.62
N ILE A 43 -2.61 -17.68 31.31
CA ILE A 43 -3.94 -17.56 30.71
C ILE A 43 -4.88 -18.66 31.21
N GLU A 44 -4.41 -19.90 31.31
CA GLU A 44 -5.20 -21.00 31.88
C GLU A 44 -5.60 -20.72 33.33
N ASN A 45 -4.68 -20.22 34.15
CA ASN A 45 -4.93 -19.86 35.54
C ASN A 45 -5.91 -18.68 35.68
N GLU A 46 -5.79 -17.63 34.86
CA GLU A 46 -6.71 -16.48 34.89
C GLU A 46 -8.11 -16.79 34.35
N LEU A 47 -8.24 -17.84 33.53
CA LEU A 47 -9.53 -18.27 32.97
C LEU A 47 -10.18 -19.40 33.78
N GLU A 48 -9.52 -19.89 34.84
CA GLU A 48 -10.07 -20.96 35.67
C GLU A 48 -11.35 -20.50 36.38
N GLY A 49 -12.46 -21.17 36.08
CA GLY A 49 -13.79 -20.85 36.65
C GLY A 49 -14.65 -19.92 35.81
N GLU A 50 -14.16 -19.45 34.66
CA GLU A 50 -14.96 -18.71 33.69
C GLU A 50 -15.96 -19.61 32.94
N ALA A 51 -17.04 -19.03 32.44
CA ALA A 51 -18.07 -19.77 31.72
C ALA A 51 -17.53 -20.30 30.37
N GLU A 52 -17.62 -21.61 30.16
CA GLU A 52 -17.23 -22.25 28.92
C GLU A 52 -18.35 -22.24 27.87
N PRO A 53 -18.06 -21.92 26.58
CA PRO A 53 -16.76 -21.56 26.03
C PRO A 53 -16.38 -20.09 26.30
N VAL A 54 -15.10 -19.83 26.58
CA VAL A 54 -14.60 -18.49 26.91
C VAL A 54 -14.76 -17.53 25.72
N SER A 55 -15.38 -16.38 26.00
CA SER A 55 -15.63 -15.33 25.02
C SER A 55 -14.36 -14.54 24.66
N TYR A 56 -14.38 -13.91 23.48
CA TYR A 56 -13.29 -13.04 23.02
C TYR A 56 -13.00 -11.89 24.00
N ASP A 57 -14.03 -11.26 24.57
CA ASP A 57 -13.88 -10.09 25.44
C ASP A 57 -13.17 -10.43 26.76
N VAL A 58 -13.45 -11.62 27.32
CA VAL A 58 -12.80 -12.11 28.54
C VAL A 58 -11.33 -12.39 28.27
N LEU A 59 -11.01 -13.10 27.18
CA LEU A 59 -9.62 -13.35 26.80
C LEU A 59 -8.87 -12.05 26.48
N ASP A 60 -9.47 -11.11 25.75
CA ASP A 60 -8.87 -9.81 25.43
C ASP A 60 -8.54 -9.01 26.70
N ALA A 61 -9.38 -9.09 27.74
CA ALA A 61 -9.08 -8.49 29.04
C ALA A 61 -7.84 -9.13 29.70
N VAL A 62 -7.71 -10.46 29.66
CA VAL A 62 -6.52 -11.18 30.17
C VAL A 62 -5.27 -10.81 29.37
N LEU A 63 -5.35 -10.82 28.04
CA LEU A 63 -4.24 -10.42 27.17
C LEU A 63 -3.81 -8.97 27.40
N LYS A 64 -4.75 -8.05 27.69
CA LYS A 64 -4.42 -6.67 28.08
C LYS A 64 -3.67 -6.58 29.41
N LYS A 65 -3.96 -7.46 30.37
CA LYS A 65 -3.21 -7.54 31.65
C LYS A 65 -1.78 -8.03 31.43
N LEU A 66 -1.59 -9.03 30.56
CA LEU A 66 -0.27 -9.55 30.17
C LEU A 66 0.61 -8.50 29.45
N GLY A 67 -0.03 -7.47 28.88
CA GLY A 67 0.67 -6.41 28.17
C GLY A 67 1.01 -6.79 26.73
N SER A 68 1.87 -6.00 26.08
CA SER A 68 2.29 -6.27 24.70
C SER A 68 3.42 -7.30 24.68
N PRO A 69 3.46 -8.26 23.74
CA PRO A 69 4.54 -9.25 23.63
C PRO A 69 5.95 -8.65 23.52
N GLN A 70 6.02 -7.39 23.08
CA GLN A 70 7.25 -6.59 22.98
C GLN A 70 7.93 -6.30 24.33
N GLN A 71 7.18 -6.29 25.43
CA GLN A 71 7.70 -5.99 26.78
C GLN A 71 8.55 -7.14 27.35
N TRP A 72 8.51 -8.31 26.72
CA TRP A 72 9.12 -9.54 27.20
C TRP A 72 10.57 -9.70 26.74
N VAL A 73 11.03 -8.86 25.79
CA VAL A 73 12.42 -8.86 25.33
C VAL A 73 13.18 -7.74 26.04
N PRO A 74 14.26 -8.05 26.79
CA PRO A 74 15.08 -7.03 27.43
C PRO A 74 15.63 -6.05 26.39
N MET A 75 15.61 -4.76 26.71
CA MET A 75 16.03 -3.71 25.76
C MET A 75 17.48 -3.89 25.33
N GLU A 76 18.32 -4.46 26.19
CA GLU A 76 19.75 -4.66 25.99
C GLU A 76 20.04 -5.56 24.78
N GLU A 77 19.17 -6.52 24.49
CA GLU A 77 19.34 -7.53 23.43
C GLU A 77 18.76 -7.13 22.08
N LEU A 78 17.94 -6.09 22.06
CA LEU A 78 17.42 -5.57 20.82
C LEU A 78 18.56 -4.99 19.97
N PRO A 79 18.56 -5.24 18.64
CA PRO A 79 19.48 -4.58 17.71
C PRO A 79 19.46 -3.06 17.89
N TRP A 80 20.60 -2.40 17.71
CA TRP A 80 20.74 -0.96 17.92
C TRP A 80 19.70 -0.11 17.16
N TRP A 81 19.31 -0.55 15.96
CA TRP A 81 18.29 0.12 15.16
C TRP A 81 16.88 -0.05 15.76
N TRP A 82 16.57 -1.20 16.37
CA TRP A 82 15.34 -1.40 17.13
C TRP A 82 15.31 -0.51 18.37
N LYS A 83 16.43 -0.37 19.08
CA LYS A 83 16.54 0.56 20.22
C LYS A 83 16.21 2.00 19.81
N ILE A 84 16.67 2.43 18.63
CA ILE A 84 16.33 3.74 18.06
C ILE A 84 14.82 3.83 17.79
N ILE A 85 14.23 2.83 17.14
CA ILE A 85 12.77 2.80 16.89
C ILE A 85 11.99 2.85 18.20
N TYR A 86 12.37 2.06 19.21
CA TYR A 86 11.73 2.09 20.52
C TYR A 86 11.88 3.46 21.17
N ARG A 87 13.07 4.04 21.21
CA ARG A 87 13.30 5.36 21.80
C ARG A 87 12.54 6.48 21.08
N LEU A 88 12.31 6.32 19.78
CA LEU A 88 11.47 7.20 18.99
C LEU A 88 9.97 6.99 19.29
N ARG A 89 9.56 5.78 19.69
CA ARG A 89 8.18 5.40 20.00
C ARG A 89 7.76 5.66 21.44
N SER A 90 8.62 5.40 22.43
CA SER A 90 8.31 5.49 23.87
C SER A 90 8.66 6.85 24.49
N GLY A 91 8.82 7.89 23.67
CA GLY A 91 9.04 9.25 24.15
C GLY A 91 7.73 9.90 24.63
N PRO A 92 7.76 10.86 25.57
CA PRO A 92 6.59 11.58 26.07
C PRO A 92 5.87 12.45 25.01
N GLU A 93 6.31 12.40 23.75
CA GLU A 93 5.77 13.19 22.65
C GLU A 93 5.40 12.27 21.48
N ASP A 94 4.11 12.00 21.31
CA ASP A 94 3.54 11.19 20.21
C ASP A 94 3.83 11.74 18.79
N TRP A 95 4.56 12.86 18.67
CA TRP A 95 4.76 13.61 17.43
C TRP A 95 6.12 13.35 16.76
N ARG A 96 7.04 12.63 17.42
CA ARG A 96 8.42 12.43 16.92
C ARG A 96 8.48 11.79 15.53
N LEU A 97 7.68 10.75 15.30
CA LEU A 97 7.63 10.08 14.00
C LEU A 97 7.13 11.02 12.89
N ALA A 98 6.15 11.88 13.21
CA ALA A 98 5.64 12.86 12.27
C ALA A 98 6.72 13.89 11.89
N TYR A 99 7.48 14.40 12.87
CA TYR A 99 8.61 15.31 12.59
C TYR A 99 9.72 14.64 11.78
N ILE A 100 10.09 13.41 12.11
CA ILE A 100 11.13 12.66 11.37
C ILE A 100 10.70 12.44 9.92
N SER A 101 9.44 12.05 9.71
CA SER A 101 8.92 11.80 8.36
C SER A 101 8.98 13.05 7.49
N LEU A 102 8.60 14.22 8.05
CA LEU A 102 8.68 15.49 7.36
C LEU A 102 10.13 15.93 7.15
N ALA A 103 10.99 15.77 8.16
CA ALA A 103 12.41 16.14 8.06
C ALA A 103 13.13 15.33 6.98
N LEU A 104 12.90 14.01 6.91
CA LEU A 104 13.43 13.15 5.86
C LEU A 104 12.92 13.58 4.47
N PHE A 105 11.63 13.90 4.38
CA PHE A 105 11.03 14.37 3.14
C PHE A 105 11.63 15.70 2.67
N VAL A 106 11.74 16.70 3.55
CA VAL A 106 12.33 18.00 3.24
C VAL A 106 13.81 17.84 2.88
N ALA A 107 14.58 17.04 3.62
CA ALA A 107 15.98 16.74 3.29
C ALA A 107 16.10 16.07 1.91
N GLY A 108 15.20 15.13 1.59
CA GLY A 108 15.12 14.51 0.28
C GLY A 108 14.85 15.51 -0.84
N LEU A 109 13.95 16.48 -0.62
CA LEU A 109 13.68 17.57 -1.57
C LEU A 109 14.88 18.51 -1.75
N LEU A 110 15.52 18.91 -0.66
CA LEU A 110 16.70 19.78 -0.69
C LEU A 110 17.91 19.11 -1.38
N THR A 111 17.97 17.78 -1.34
CA THR A 111 19.05 16.98 -1.96
C THR A 111 18.69 16.45 -3.35
N LEU A 112 17.59 16.89 -3.97
CA LEU A 112 17.15 16.42 -5.30
C LEU A 112 18.26 16.34 -6.38
N PRO A 113 19.18 17.32 -6.50
CA PRO A 113 20.28 17.26 -7.47
C PRO A 113 21.23 16.07 -7.27
N TYR A 114 21.26 15.48 -6.07
CA TYR A 114 22.12 14.36 -5.69
C TYR A 114 21.37 13.01 -5.74
N ALA A 115 20.64 12.76 -6.83
CA ALA A 115 20.10 11.43 -7.08
C ALA A 115 21.27 10.41 -7.13
N PRO A 116 21.18 9.25 -6.43
CA PRO A 116 19.96 8.60 -5.91
C PRO A 116 19.60 8.90 -4.44
N VAL A 117 20.42 9.66 -3.70
CA VAL A 117 20.25 9.85 -2.24
C VAL A 117 18.91 10.52 -1.91
N SER A 118 18.51 11.52 -2.69
CA SER A 118 17.22 12.21 -2.54
C SER A 118 16.03 11.27 -2.62
N ILE A 119 16.04 10.32 -3.56
CA ILE A 119 14.98 9.32 -3.74
C ILE A 119 14.86 8.45 -2.50
N VAL A 120 16.00 7.97 -1.97
CA VAL A 120 16.03 7.15 -0.75
C VAL A 120 15.45 7.90 0.44
N LEU A 121 15.80 9.18 0.61
CA LEU A 121 15.27 10.02 1.69
C LEU A 121 13.77 10.29 1.56
N ILE A 122 13.27 10.58 0.35
CA ILE A 122 11.84 10.75 0.09
C ILE A 122 11.07 9.48 0.41
N LEU A 123 11.58 8.31 -0.02
CA LEU A 123 10.97 7.02 0.28
C LEU A 123 11.01 6.70 1.77
N ALA A 124 12.10 7.03 2.48
CA ALA A 124 12.18 6.88 3.92
C ALA A 124 11.14 7.78 4.65
N GLY A 125 10.96 9.02 4.20
CA GLY A 125 9.90 9.92 4.69
C GLY A 125 8.49 9.37 4.44
N PHE A 126 8.26 8.76 3.28
CA PHE A 126 7.01 8.06 2.96
C PHE A 126 6.76 6.86 3.87
N LEU A 127 7.75 5.98 4.04
CA LEU A 127 7.63 4.78 4.87
C LEU A 127 7.41 5.11 6.35
N THR A 128 8.13 6.11 6.87
CA THR A 128 7.93 6.59 8.25
C THR A 128 6.54 7.20 8.44
N SER A 129 6.04 7.96 7.46
CA SER A 129 4.66 8.48 7.49
C SER A 129 3.62 7.37 7.50
N ARG A 130 3.82 6.33 6.68
CA ARG A 130 2.97 5.13 6.64
C ARG A 130 2.96 4.40 7.98
N ALA A 131 4.13 4.21 8.58
CA ALA A 131 4.27 3.56 9.87
C ALA A 131 3.54 4.36 10.97
N ALA A 132 3.72 5.68 11.01
CA ALA A 132 3.05 6.54 11.99
C ALA A 132 1.51 6.49 11.88
N ILE A 133 0.96 6.46 10.66
CA ILE A 133 -0.50 6.32 10.46
C ILE A 133 -1.00 4.93 10.87
N SER A 134 -0.22 3.88 10.59
CA SER A 134 -0.58 2.52 10.98
C SER A 134 -0.62 2.36 12.50
N GLU A 135 0.31 3.00 13.20
CA GLU A 135 0.46 2.92 14.65
C GLU A 135 -0.65 3.67 15.40
N ALA A 136 -1.02 4.86 14.92
CA ALA A 136 -2.01 5.70 15.59
C ALA A 136 -3.42 5.05 15.66
N GLY A 137 -3.70 4.04 14.81
CA GLY A 137 -4.93 3.25 14.79
C GLY A 137 -6.15 4.01 14.26
N ASP A 138 -6.47 5.13 14.91
CA ASP A 138 -7.57 6.03 14.61
C ASP A 138 -7.06 7.36 14.02
N ILE A 139 -7.47 7.62 12.77
CA ILE A 139 -7.10 8.81 12.00
C ILE A 139 -7.63 10.10 12.68
N ASP A 140 -8.67 10.02 13.49
CA ASP A 140 -9.25 11.17 14.18
C ASP A 140 -8.43 11.62 15.39
N LYS A 141 -7.55 10.76 15.93
CA LYS A 141 -6.59 11.14 16.98
C LYS A 141 -5.42 11.96 16.45
N ILE A 142 -5.11 11.85 15.16
CA ILE A 142 -3.91 12.42 14.50
C ILE A 142 -4.12 13.89 14.05
N LYS A 143 -5.20 14.59 14.47
CA LYS A 143 -5.70 15.83 13.84
C LYS A 143 -4.63 16.79 13.31
N ALA A 144 -3.80 17.35 14.18
CA ALA A 144 -2.76 18.32 13.79
C ALA A 144 -1.56 17.67 13.08
N GLN A 145 -1.20 16.45 13.47
CA GLN A 145 -0.09 15.69 12.91
C GLN A 145 -0.29 15.32 11.42
N LYS A 146 -1.54 15.33 10.91
CA LYS A 146 -1.84 15.08 9.48
C LYS A 146 -1.03 15.99 8.56
N TRP A 147 -0.80 17.25 8.94
CA TRP A 147 -0.04 18.20 8.14
C TRP A 147 1.44 17.83 7.99
N LEU A 148 2.01 17.10 8.95
CA LEU A 148 3.40 16.65 8.90
C LEU A 148 3.54 15.34 8.11
N LEU A 149 2.55 14.44 8.24
CA LEU A 149 2.57 13.10 7.64
C LEU A 149 2.11 13.07 6.18
N TYR A 150 1.18 13.95 5.79
CA TYR A 150 0.55 13.87 4.47
C TYR A 150 1.43 14.32 3.29
N PRO A 151 2.29 15.35 3.40
CA PRO A 151 3.12 15.78 2.26
C PRO A 151 3.93 14.65 1.60
N PRO A 152 4.74 13.85 2.33
CA PRO A 152 5.48 12.75 1.71
C PRO A 152 4.55 11.69 1.10
N LEU A 153 3.42 11.40 1.74
CA LEU A 153 2.43 10.45 1.21
C LEU A 153 1.82 10.93 -0.09
N ILE A 154 1.36 12.18 -0.14
CA ILE A 154 0.73 12.79 -1.32
C ILE A 154 1.71 12.79 -2.48
N VAL A 155 2.96 13.21 -2.25
CA VAL A 155 3.96 13.31 -3.33
C VAL A 155 4.27 11.93 -3.90
N VAL A 156 4.61 10.94 -3.06
CA VAL A 156 4.91 9.59 -3.55
C VAL A 156 3.69 8.96 -4.21
N TYR A 157 2.49 9.10 -3.64
CA TYR A 157 1.29 8.56 -4.26
C TYR A 157 0.93 9.25 -5.57
N LEU A 158 1.15 10.56 -5.69
CA LEU A 158 0.94 11.28 -6.94
C LEU A 158 1.90 10.76 -8.01
N PHE A 159 3.18 10.57 -7.69
CA PHE A 159 4.15 9.97 -8.62
C PHE A 159 3.76 8.55 -9.04
N VAL A 160 3.36 7.70 -8.07
CA VAL A 160 2.88 6.33 -8.37
C VAL A 160 1.64 6.37 -9.24
N LEU A 161 0.69 7.27 -8.97
CA LEU A 161 -0.53 7.42 -9.75
C LEU A 161 -0.23 7.89 -11.17
N LEU A 162 0.61 8.92 -11.32
CA LEU A 162 1.05 9.42 -12.63
C LEU A 162 1.74 8.30 -13.41
N ALA A 163 2.71 7.62 -12.80
CA ALA A 163 3.36 6.47 -13.41
C ALA A 163 2.35 5.39 -13.82
N LEU A 164 1.40 5.02 -12.95
CA LEU A 164 0.37 4.02 -13.27
C LEU A 164 -0.56 4.45 -14.42
N LEU A 165 -0.83 5.74 -14.56
CA LEU A 165 -1.69 6.29 -15.61
C LEU A 165 -0.94 6.45 -16.95
N THR A 166 0.34 6.81 -16.91
CA THR A 166 1.10 7.17 -18.11
C THR A 166 2.09 6.11 -18.57
N TRP A 167 2.48 5.13 -17.74
CA TRP A 167 3.45 4.10 -18.15
C TRP A 167 3.05 3.31 -19.41
N PRO A 168 1.76 3.04 -19.72
CA PRO A 168 1.44 2.32 -20.94
C PRO A 168 1.83 3.12 -22.19
N LEU A 169 1.90 4.45 -22.12
CA LEU A 169 2.38 5.26 -23.25
C LEU A 169 3.80 4.89 -23.65
N ALA A 170 4.66 4.57 -22.68
CA ALA A 170 6.03 4.14 -22.96
C ALA A 170 6.09 2.81 -23.73
N LEU A 171 5.06 1.98 -23.65
CA LEU A 171 4.92 0.75 -24.44
C LEU A 171 4.13 0.96 -25.74
N LEU A 172 3.08 1.78 -25.69
CA LEU A 172 2.15 1.98 -26.81
C LEU A 172 2.77 2.80 -27.93
N ILE A 173 3.63 3.78 -27.63
CA ILE A 173 4.34 4.57 -28.64
C ILE A 173 5.20 3.67 -29.55
N PRO A 174 6.17 2.88 -29.03
CA PRO A 174 6.98 2.03 -29.89
C PRO A 174 6.16 0.89 -30.54
N LEU A 175 5.10 0.41 -29.89
CA LEU A 175 4.20 -0.57 -30.49
C LEU A 175 3.43 0.01 -31.68
N ALA A 176 2.98 1.27 -31.57
CA ALA A 176 2.32 1.97 -32.66
C ALA A 176 3.26 2.21 -33.84
N ASP A 177 4.55 2.49 -33.58
CA ASP A 177 5.57 2.61 -34.63
C ASP A 177 5.77 1.29 -35.40
N VAL A 178 5.79 0.14 -34.70
CA VAL A 178 5.89 -1.18 -35.34
C VAL A 178 4.63 -1.47 -36.16
N TYR A 179 3.46 -1.24 -35.57
CA TYR A 179 2.18 -1.48 -36.24
C TYR A 179 2.04 -0.63 -37.52
N GLU A 180 2.44 0.64 -37.46
CA GLU A 180 2.43 1.54 -38.61
C GLU A 180 3.37 1.06 -39.71
N ARG A 181 4.59 0.64 -39.37
CA ARG A 181 5.57 0.12 -40.34
C ARG A 181 5.03 -1.09 -41.09
N ASP A 182 4.49 -2.06 -40.35
CA ASP A 182 3.92 -3.28 -40.93
C ASP A 182 2.73 -2.97 -41.84
N PHE A 183 1.92 -1.98 -41.46
CA PHE A 183 0.79 -1.51 -42.25
C PHE A 183 1.26 -0.81 -43.54
N ARG A 184 2.28 0.05 -43.46
CA ARG A 184 2.86 0.75 -44.61
C ARG A 184 3.47 -0.21 -45.62
N GLU A 185 4.20 -1.22 -45.15
CA GLU A 185 4.80 -2.26 -46.00
C GLU A 185 3.73 -3.08 -46.73
N SER A 186 2.60 -3.34 -46.08
CA SER A 186 1.51 -4.14 -46.64
C SER A 186 0.68 -3.41 -47.70
N TYR A 187 0.53 -2.08 -47.59
CA TYR A 187 -0.44 -1.33 -48.41
C TYR A 187 0.18 -0.38 -49.45
N HIS A 188 1.51 -0.14 -49.45
CA HIS A 188 2.28 0.68 -50.42
C HIS A 188 1.75 2.10 -50.75
N TYR A 189 0.64 2.54 -50.14
CA TYR A 189 -0.11 3.75 -50.53
C TYR A 189 0.17 4.97 -49.64
N PHE A 190 0.82 4.78 -48.49
CA PHE A 190 1.06 5.84 -47.52
C PHE A 190 2.41 6.52 -47.80
N SER A 191 2.34 7.74 -48.32
CA SER A 191 3.52 8.55 -48.64
C SER A 191 3.66 9.79 -47.76
N ASN A 192 2.61 10.18 -47.02
CA ASN A 192 2.59 11.40 -46.23
C ASN A 192 2.81 11.14 -44.75
N GLU A 193 3.46 12.08 -44.07
CA GLU A 193 3.68 12.05 -42.61
C GLU A 193 2.35 12.07 -41.83
N ASN A 194 1.29 12.60 -42.42
CA ASN A 194 -0.04 12.58 -41.82
C ASN A 194 -0.60 11.16 -41.69
N ASP A 195 -0.26 10.24 -42.62
CA ASP A 195 -0.74 8.86 -42.61
C ASP A 195 -0.23 8.11 -41.37
N TYR A 196 0.99 8.43 -40.90
CA TYR A 196 1.52 7.89 -39.65
C TYR A 196 0.59 8.21 -38.46
N TRP A 197 0.19 9.48 -38.32
CA TRP A 197 -0.65 9.90 -37.19
C TRP A 197 -2.05 9.29 -37.27
N PHE A 198 -2.58 9.04 -38.47
CA PHE A 198 -3.87 8.36 -38.66
C PHE A 198 -3.85 6.89 -38.26
N VAL A 199 -2.72 6.20 -38.39
CA VAL A 199 -2.58 4.78 -37.98
C VAL A 199 -2.15 4.66 -36.51
N ALA A 200 -1.19 5.46 -36.08
CA ALA A 200 -0.63 5.41 -34.73
C ALA A 200 -1.61 5.92 -33.66
N THR A 201 -2.35 7.00 -33.93
CA THR A 201 -3.24 7.61 -32.93
C THR A 201 -4.37 6.66 -32.50
N PRO A 202 -5.11 5.99 -33.40
CA PRO A 202 -6.09 4.97 -33.01
C PRO A 202 -5.45 3.84 -32.19
N ALA A 203 -4.31 3.31 -32.62
CA ALA A 203 -3.64 2.24 -31.88
C ALA A 203 -3.30 2.65 -30.42
N ILE A 204 -2.76 3.85 -30.24
CA ILE A 204 -2.46 4.42 -28.91
C ILE A 204 -3.76 4.63 -28.10
N LEU A 205 -4.81 5.19 -28.70
CA LEU A 205 -6.09 5.44 -28.03
C LEU A 205 -6.78 4.13 -27.62
N ALA A 206 -6.79 3.12 -28.47
CA ALA A 206 -7.31 1.79 -28.16
C ALA A 206 -6.53 1.16 -27.00
N GLY A 207 -5.20 1.21 -27.06
CA GLY A 207 -4.33 0.68 -26.00
C GLY A 207 -4.54 1.38 -24.65
N LEU A 208 -4.64 2.71 -24.64
CA LEU A 208 -4.95 3.48 -23.43
C LEU A 208 -6.37 3.18 -22.92
N GLY A 209 -7.35 3.12 -23.82
CA GLY A 209 -8.73 2.80 -23.48
C GLY A 209 -8.86 1.42 -22.83
N LEU A 210 -8.13 0.43 -23.35
CA LEU A 210 -8.03 -0.90 -22.77
C LEU A 210 -7.37 -0.86 -21.38
N TRP A 211 -6.22 -0.18 -21.25
CA TRP A 211 -5.52 -0.05 -19.97
C TRP A 211 -6.39 0.58 -18.89
N TRP A 212 -7.08 1.68 -19.21
CA TRP A 212 -7.97 2.37 -18.26
C TRP A 212 -9.16 1.50 -17.88
N SER A 213 -9.67 0.69 -18.81
CA SER A 213 -10.72 -0.30 -18.52
C SER A 213 -10.22 -1.39 -17.58
N ILE A 214 -9.01 -1.91 -17.78
CA ILE A 214 -8.36 -2.88 -16.88
C ILE A 214 -8.20 -2.27 -15.48
N LEU A 215 -7.64 -1.06 -15.39
CA LEU A 215 -7.50 -0.36 -14.11
C LEU A 215 -8.85 -0.20 -13.41
N ALA A 216 -9.90 0.20 -14.13
CA ALA A 216 -11.23 0.35 -13.57
C ALA A 216 -11.79 -0.98 -13.03
N ILE A 217 -11.60 -2.08 -13.75
CA ILE A 217 -12.01 -3.43 -13.30
C ILE A 217 -11.23 -3.85 -12.05
N VAL A 218 -9.92 -3.62 -12.03
CA VAL A 218 -9.07 -3.86 -10.85
C VAL A 218 -9.54 -3.02 -9.66
N LEU A 219 -9.94 -1.76 -9.90
CA LEU A 219 -10.50 -0.90 -8.85
C LEU A 219 -11.85 -1.39 -8.30
N LEU A 220 -12.61 -2.18 -9.08
CA LEU A 220 -13.90 -2.73 -8.66
C LEU A 220 -13.77 -4.00 -7.82
N LYS A 221 -12.76 -4.85 -8.06
CA LYS A 221 -12.73 -6.24 -7.54
C LYS A 221 -12.15 -6.34 -6.10
N PRO A 222 -10.86 -6.08 -5.81
CA PRO A 222 -10.35 -6.09 -4.43
C PRO A 222 -10.15 -4.68 -3.83
N ARG A 223 -11.22 -4.08 -3.28
CA ARG A 223 -11.13 -2.79 -2.55
C ARG A 223 -10.09 -2.81 -1.41
N ARG A 224 -9.93 -3.97 -0.75
CA ARG A 224 -8.98 -4.15 0.36
C ARG A 224 -7.53 -3.90 -0.08
N LEU A 225 -7.13 -4.33 -1.28
CA LEU A 225 -5.75 -4.14 -1.74
C LEU A 225 -5.42 -2.65 -1.92
N LEU A 226 -6.35 -1.89 -2.50
CA LEU A 226 -6.18 -0.44 -2.66
C LEU A 226 -6.16 0.28 -1.32
N GLN A 227 -7.01 -0.14 -0.38
CA GLN A 227 -7.00 0.40 0.98
C GLN A 227 -5.67 0.13 1.66
N VAL A 228 -5.08 -1.06 1.51
CA VAL A 228 -3.77 -1.39 2.06
C VAL A 228 -2.69 -0.52 1.43
N VAL A 229 -2.64 -0.40 0.10
CA VAL A 229 -1.57 0.32 -0.61
C VAL A 229 -1.67 1.83 -0.43
N PHE A 230 -2.87 2.41 -0.54
CA PHE A 230 -3.10 3.85 -0.59
C PHE A 230 -3.75 4.43 0.68
N ARG A 231 -3.69 3.73 1.83
CA ARG A 231 -4.08 4.30 3.14
C ARG A 231 -3.26 5.56 3.43
N PRO A 232 -3.88 6.68 3.88
CA PRO A 232 -5.27 6.85 4.31
C PRO A 232 -6.26 7.32 3.21
N PHE A 233 -5.78 7.64 2.00
CA PHE A 233 -6.62 8.30 0.99
C PHE A 233 -7.65 7.37 0.34
N ALA A 234 -7.34 6.07 0.25
CA ALA A 234 -8.21 5.09 -0.38
C ALA A 234 -9.50 4.77 0.38
N GLU A 235 -9.62 5.13 1.66
CA GLU A 235 -10.83 4.88 2.46
C GLU A 235 -12.06 5.60 1.89
N LYS A 236 -11.86 6.75 1.24
CA LYS A 236 -12.93 7.55 0.63
C LYS A 236 -13.20 7.23 -0.84
N VAL A 237 -12.49 6.27 -1.43
CA VAL A 237 -12.64 5.93 -2.84
C VAL A 237 -13.98 5.23 -3.06
N ARG A 238 -14.93 5.97 -3.65
CA ARG A 238 -16.25 5.45 -4.04
C ARG A 238 -16.15 4.66 -5.35
N SER A 239 -16.98 3.63 -5.52
CA SER A 239 -17.14 2.90 -6.80
C SER A 239 -17.43 3.81 -7.99
N LYS A 240 -18.02 4.99 -7.74
CA LYS A 240 -18.27 6.01 -8.77
C LYS A 240 -17.00 6.42 -9.53
N TRP A 241 -15.84 6.44 -8.89
CA TRP A 241 -14.58 6.78 -9.56
C TRP A 241 -14.11 5.68 -10.50
N ALA A 242 -14.25 4.41 -10.10
CA ALA A 242 -13.95 3.28 -10.98
C ALA A 242 -14.88 3.26 -12.21
N LEU A 243 -16.18 3.55 -12.03
CA LEU A 243 -17.13 3.68 -13.14
C LEU A 243 -16.76 4.84 -14.09
N ARG A 244 -16.31 5.97 -13.56
CA ARG A 244 -15.81 7.09 -14.38
C ARG A 244 -14.57 6.71 -15.18
N LEU A 245 -13.62 6.02 -14.57
CA LEU A 245 -12.42 5.52 -15.26
C LEU A 245 -12.78 4.52 -16.36
N LEU A 246 -13.72 3.61 -16.10
CA LEU A 246 -14.23 2.68 -17.10
C LEU A 246 -14.88 3.42 -18.28
N LEU A 247 -15.72 4.43 -17.99
CA LEU A 247 -16.36 5.24 -19.02
C LEU A 247 -15.32 5.98 -19.88
N ILE A 248 -14.28 6.54 -19.27
CA ILE A 248 -13.20 7.19 -20.02
C ILE A 248 -12.50 6.17 -20.92
N GLY A 249 -12.18 4.98 -20.40
CA GLY A 249 -11.60 3.89 -21.20
C GLY A 249 -12.47 3.51 -22.41
N LEU A 250 -13.79 3.37 -22.21
CA LEU A 250 -14.75 3.09 -23.29
C LEU A 250 -14.80 4.22 -24.32
N VAL A 251 -14.84 5.48 -23.88
CA VAL A 251 -14.84 6.65 -24.79
C VAL A 251 -13.58 6.67 -25.65
N LEU A 252 -12.40 6.41 -25.07
CA LEU A 252 -11.15 6.34 -25.84
C LEU A 252 -11.18 5.24 -26.90
N MET A 253 -11.75 4.06 -26.58
CA MET A 253 -11.90 2.99 -27.56
C MET A 253 -12.90 3.33 -28.67
N ILE A 254 -14.01 4.00 -28.35
CA ILE A 254 -14.99 4.46 -29.36
C ILE A 254 -14.35 5.50 -30.28
N LEU A 255 -13.61 6.46 -29.73
CA LEU A 255 -12.87 7.46 -30.51
C LEU A 255 -11.83 6.80 -31.43
N SER A 256 -11.08 5.82 -30.90
CA SER A 256 -10.15 5.03 -31.71
C SER A 256 -10.84 4.34 -32.88
N ALA A 257 -11.97 3.67 -32.64
CA ALA A 257 -12.71 2.98 -33.69
C ALA A 257 -13.28 3.97 -34.72
N GLY A 258 -13.80 5.11 -34.26
CA GLY A 258 -14.33 6.17 -35.12
C GLY A 258 -13.26 6.75 -36.06
N ILE A 259 -12.06 7.07 -35.55
CA ILE A 259 -10.95 7.56 -36.37
C ILE A 259 -10.55 6.51 -37.41
N GLY A 260 -10.46 5.22 -37.01
CA GLY A 260 -10.14 4.14 -37.93
C GLY A 260 -11.17 3.97 -39.07
N VAL A 261 -12.47 4.08 -38.76
CA VAL A 261 -13.55 3.98 -39.76
C VAL A 261 -13.53 5.18 -40.72
N LEU A 262 -13.39 6.40 -40.21
CA LEU A 262 -13.33 7.60 -41.05
C LEU A 262 -12.15 7.54 -42.02
N TYR A 263 -10.98 7.13 -41.53
CA TYR A 263 -9.79 6.97 -42.36
C TYR A 263 -9.98 5.90 -43.44
N TYR A 264 -10.64 4.78 -43.10
CA TYR A 264 -10.92 3.71 -44.06
C TYR A 264 -11.91 4.15 -45.16
N GLN A 265 -12.87 5.03 -44.84
CA GLN A 265 -13.82 5.56 -45.82
C GLN A 265 -13.20 6.53 -46.81
N ASP A 266 -12.23 7.34 -46.38
CA ASP A 266 -11.57 8.31 -47.27
C ASP A 266 -10.61 7.65 -48.29
N PHE A 267 -10.25 6.38 -48.09
CA PHE A 267 -9.32 5.63 -48.93
C PHE A 267 -9.96 4.63 -49.91
N ILE A 268 -11.27 4.37 -49.81
CA ILE A 268 -12.04 3.53 -50.76
C ILE A 268 -12.73 4.42 -51.78
#